data_AF-A0A7L5DVI3-F1
#
_entry.id   AF-A0A7L5DVI3-F1
#
_cell.length_a   1.000
_cell.length_b   1.000
_cell.length_c   1.000
_cell.angle_alpha   90.00
_cell.angle_beta   90.00
_cell.angle_gamma   90.00
#
_symmetry.space_group_name_H-M   'P 1'
#
loop_
_entity.id
_entity.type
_entity.pdbx_description
1 polymer ?
#
loop_
_entity_poly.entity_id
_entity_poly.type
_entity_poly.pdbx_seq_one_letter_code
_entity_poly.pdbx_strand_id
1 'polypeptide(L)'
;MKNQLVIPISDDPITGLPRQASLEAFIIQSDLNMTIRARISYLTPDGGPKLAAIAEDVSLSPYQKQVAAEQFVDRITNRQTGGSFVLPATGQIVDESTAMAVAQRDYFQAIDLGDLKALGLTINDQTTLAELMYAVLGMEIRKSDARKEI
;
A
#
# COMPACT_ATOMS: atom_id res chain seq x y z
N MET A 1 -9.54 17.85 8.60
CA MET A 1 -9.24 16.96 7.46
C MET A 1 -8.75 15.64 8.02
N LYS A 2 -9.29 14.50 7.57
CA LYS A 2 -8.65 13.20 7.83
C LYS A 2 -7.38 13.17 6.98
N ASN A 3 -6.21 13.21 7.61
CA ASN A 3 -4.94 12.94 6.95
C ASN A 3 -4.88 11.43 6.66
N GLN A 4 -5.59 11.00 5.61
CA GLN A 4 -5.51 9.62 5.14
C GLN A 4 -4.33 9.53 4.18
N LEU A 5 -3.39 8.64 4.46
CA LEU A 5 -2.32 8.34 3.52
C LEU A 5 -2.94 7.63 2.31
N VAL A 6 -2.97 8.33 1.18
CA VAL A 6 -3.47 7.83 -0.11
C VAL A 6 -2.32 7.84 -1.10
N ILE A 7 -2.12 6.70 -1.76
CA ILE A 7 -0.98 6.47 -2.64
C ILE A 7 -1.51 5.92 -3.96
N PRO A 8 -1.25 6.59 -5.09
CA PRO A 8 -1.47 6.00 -6.40
C PRO A 8 -0.65 4.72 -6.53
N ILE A 9 -1.28 3.66 -6.99
CA ILE A 9 -0.63 2.37 -7.29
C ILE A 9 -0.86 2.05 -8.77
N SER A 10 -0.20 1.01 -9.26
CA SER A 10 -0.31 0.58 -10.66
C SER A 10 -1.77 0.38 -11.08
N ASP A 11 -2.09 0.69 -12.33
CA ASP A 11 -3.41 0.47 -12.89
C ASP A 11 -3.81 -1.01 -12.81
N ASP A 12 -5.11 -1.27 -12.76
CA ASP A 12 -5.61 -2.63 -12.78
C ASP A 12 -5.13 -3.36 -14.04
N PRO A 13 -4.46 -4.52 -13.93
CA PRO A 13 -3.83 -5.17 -15.08
C PRO A 13 -4.84 -5.74 -16.09
N ILE A 14 -6.12 -5.89 -15.72
CA ILE A 14 -7.17 -6.46 -16.58
C ILE A 14 -7.96 -5.33 -17.24
N THR A 15 -8.40 -4.35 -16.46
CA THR A 15 -9.31 -3.28 -16.91
C THR A 15 -8.57 -1.99 -17.31
N GLY A 16 -7.31 -1.84 -16.91
CA GLY A 16 -6.52 -0.62 -17.13
C GLY A 16 -7.00 0.59 -16.31
N LEU A 17 -7.88 0.39 -15.33
CA LEU A 17 -8.39 1.49 -14.51
C LEU A 17 -7.34 1.94 -13.48
N PRO A 18 -7.21 3.25 -13.23
CA PRO A 18 -6.36 3.74 -12.16
C PRO A 18 -6.81 3.20 -10.81
N ARG A 19 -5.84 2.92 -9.94
CA ARG A 19 -6.07 2.40 -8.59
C ARG A 19 -5.32 3.25 -7.57
N GLN A 20 -5.86 3.30 -6.35
CA GLN A 20 -5.16 3.87 -5.21
C GLN A 20 -5.22 2.95 -4.01
N ALA A 21 -4.16 2.96 -3.21
CA ALA A 21 -4.12 2.36 -1.90
C ALA A 21 -4.30 3.45 -0.84
N SER A 22 -5.19 3.22 0.11
CA SER A 22 -5.39 4.08 1.27
C SER A 22 -5.07 3.31 2.54
N LEU A 23 -4.26 3.89 3.42
CA LEU A 23 -3.90 3.25 4.68
C LEU A 23 -5.13 3.19 5.60
N GLU A 24 -5.47 2.00 6.06
CA GLU A 24 -6.55 1.75 7.03
C GLU A 24 -6.00 1.61 8.44
N ALA A 25 -4.93 0.82 8.59
CA ALA A 25 -4.29 0.59 9.87
C ALA A 25 -2.82 0.26 9.70
N PHE A 26 -2.04 0.69 10.70
CA PHE A 26 -0.68 0.22 10.93
C PHE A 26 -0.58 -0.21 12.39
N ILE A 27 -0.18 -1.46 12.61
CA ILE A 27 -0.17 -2.08 13.93
C ILE A 27 1.24 -2.63 14.19
N ILE A 28 1.85 -2.23 15.29
CA ILE A 28 3.08 -2.85 15.82
C ILE A 28 2.68 -3.73 16.99
N GLN A 29 2.99 -5.01 16.90
CA GLN A 29 2.70 -6.01 17.93
C GLN A 29 3.79 -6.03 19.01
N SER A 30 3.56 -6.77 20.10
CA SER A 30 4.50 -6.85 21.23
C SER A 30 5.84 -7.51 20.89
N ASP A 31 5.88 -8.34 19.85
CA ASP A 31 7.09 -8.96 19.29
C ASP A 31 7.74 -8.09 18.19
N LEU A 32 7.26 -6.85 18.08
CA LEU A 32 7.64 -5.84 17.11
C LEU A 32 7.32 -6.21 15.65
N ASN A 33 6.52 -7.26 15.42
CA ASN A 33 5.98 -7.50 14.08
C ASN A 33 5.01 -6.39 13.69
N MET A 34 5.09 -6.00 12.43
CA MET A 34 4.32 -4.91 11.87
C MET A 34 3.26 -5.48 10.94
N THR A 35 2.06 -4.91 11.02
CA THR A 35 0.95 -5.21 10.10
C THR A 35 0.47 -3.93 9.45
N ILE A 36 0.44 -3.92 8.12
CA ILE A 36 -0.10 -2.84 7.29
C ILE A 36 -1.41 -3.34 6.68
N ARG A 37 -2.49 -2.63 6.96
CA ARG A 37 -3.78 -2.83 6.29
C ARG A 37 -4.03 -1.65 5.36
N ALA A 38 -4.20 -1.95 4.08
CA ALA A 38 -4.53 -0.96 3.06
C ALA A 38 -5.83 -1.33 2.36
N ARG A 39 -6.61 -0.32 2.00
CA ARG A 39 -7.78 -0.45 1.13
C ARG A 39 -7.40 0.00 -0.26
N ILE A 40 -7.63 -0.88 -1.22
CA ILE A 40 -7.46 -0.65 -2.65
C ILE A 40 -8.80 -0.24 -3.24
N SER A 41 -8.81 0.91 -3.90
CA SER A 41 -9.99 1.44 -4.59
C SER A 41 -9.69 1.69 -6.05
N TYR A 42 -10.63 1.35 -6.91
CA TYR A 42 -10.60 1.70 -8.33
C TYR A 42 -11.11 3.12 -8.52
N LEU A 43 -10.47 3.86 -9.41
CA LEU A 43 -10.81 5.22 -9.72
C LEU A 43 -11.40 5.34 -11.13
N THR A 44 -12.21 6.37 -11.31
CA THR A 44 -12.60 6.87 -12.62
C THR A 44 -11.47 7.68 -13.25
N PRO A 45 -11.51 7.98 -14.56
CA PRO A 45 -10.47 8.79 -15.22
C PRO A 45 -10.30 10.20 -14.64
N ASP A 46 -11.35 10.76 -14.03
CA ASP A 46 -11.35 12.03 -13.31
C ASP A 46 -10.90 11.90 -11.84
N GLY A 47 -10.51 10.71 -11.39
CA GLY A 47 -9.95 10.46 -10.06
C GLY A 47 -10.97 10.20 -8.96
N GLY A 48 -12.26 10.12 -9.29
CA GLY A 48 -13.34 9.78 -8.35
C GLY A 48 -13.44 8.28 -8.07
N PRO A 49 -14.11 7.84 -6.98
CA PRO A 49 -14.30 6.43 -6.69
C PRO A 49 -15.20 5.74 -7.73
N LYS A 50 -14.71 4.67 -8.37
CA LYS A 50 -15.43 3.95 -9.43
C LYS A 50 -16.75 3.36 -8.93
N LEU A 51 -16.78 2.85 -7.71
CA LEU A 51 -17.98 2.24 -7.12
C LEU A 51 -19.12 3.26 -6.95
N ALA A 52 -18.80 4.49 -6.56
CA ALA A 52 -19.79 5.57 -6.45
C ALA A 52 -20.35 5.93 -7.84
N ALA A 53 -19.47 6.06 -8.85
CA ALA A 53 -19.88 6.34 -10.22
C ALA A 53 -20.84 5.28 -10.80
N ILE A 54 -20.63 4.00 -10.49
CA ILE A 54 -21.54 2.91 -10.92
C ILE A 54 -22.93 3.05 -10.31
N ALA A 55 -23.01 3.43 -9.03
CA ALA A 55 -24.29 3.61 -8.35
C ALA A 55 -25.11 4.76 -8.97
N GLU A 56 -24.44 5.82 -9.38
CA GLU A 56 -25.04 7.03 -9.96
C GLU A 56 -25.32 6.92 -11.47
N ASP A 57 -24.72 5.95 -12.17
CA ASP A 57 -24.88 5.79 -13.62
C ASP A 57 -26.33 5.42 -14.00
N VAL A 58 -27.07 6.35 -14.59
CA VAL A 58 -28.47 6.16 -15.00
C VAL A 58 -28.63 5.28 -16.25
N SER A 59 -27.54 5.03 -16.98
CA SER A 59 -27.56 4.18 -18.17
C SER A 59 -27.54 2.68 -17.83
N LEU A 60 -27.14 2.33 -16.61
CA LEU A 60 -27.08 0.94 -16.14
C LEU A 60 -28.40 0.51 -15.51
N SER A 61 -28.90 -0.66 -15.94
CA SER A 61 -29.98 -1.34 -15.22
C SER A 61 -29.54 -1.77 -13.81
N PRO A 62 -30.49 -2.01 -12.87
CA PRO A 62 -30.15 -2.45 -11.51
C PRO A 62 -29.27 -3.70 -11.47
N TYR A 63 -29.52 -4.66 -12.37
CA TYR A 63 -28.70 -5.88 -12.46
C TYR A 63 -27.27 -5.58 -12.92
N GLN A 64 -27.09 -4.73 -13.94
CA GLN A 64 -25.75 -4.32 -14.40
C GLN A 64 -24.98 -3.55 -13.31
N LYS A 65 -25.66 -2.70 -12.54
CA LYS A 65 -25.05 -2.01 -11.39
C LYS A 65 -24.54 -3.00 -10.35
N GLN A 66 -25.33 -4.02 -10.03
CA GLN A 66 -24.92 -5.04 -9.08
C GLN A 66 -23.67 -5.78 -9.56
N VAL A 67 -23.68 -6.30 -10.79
CA VAL A 67 -22.55 -7.04 -11.36
C VAL A 67 -21.29 -6.17 -11.41
N ALA A 68 -21.41 -4.92 -11.84
CA ALA A 68 -20.29 -3.99 -11.87
C ALA A 68 -19.79 -3.65 -10.45
N ALA A 69 -20.69 -3.45 -9.49
CA ALA A 69 -20.31 -3.17 -8.11
C ALA A 69 -19.55 -4.32 -7.46
N GLU A 70 -19.92 -5.57 -7.74
CA GLU A 70 -19.19 -6.76 -7.28
C GLU A 70 -17.77 -6.82 -7.86
N GLN A 71 -17.58 -6.41 -9.11
CA GLN A 71 -16.27 -6.38 -9.76
C GLN A 71 -15.35 -5.30 -9.19
N PHE A 72 -15.89 -4.10 -8.91
CA PHE A 72 -15.11 -2.92 -8.50
C PHE A 72 -15.23 -2.61 -7.00
N VAL A 73 -15.67 -3.57 -6.19
CA VAL A 73 -15.66 -3.44 -4.74
C VAL A 73 -14.24 -3.21 -4.24
N ASP A 74 -14.10 -2.31 -3.28
CA ASP A 74 -12.83 -2.05 -2.61
C ASP A 74 -12.26 -3.35 -2.02
N ARG A 75 -10.95 -3.57 -2.20
CA ARG A 75 -10.26 -4.72 -1.65
C ARG A 75 -9.43 -4.31 -0.45
N ILE A 76 -9.52 -5.06 0.64
CA ILE A 76 -8.66 -4.86 1.79
C ILE A 76 -7.51 -5.84 1.69
N THR A 77 -6.29 -5.32 1.68
CA THR A 77 -5.07 -6.11 1.75
C THR A 77 -4.44 -5.96 3.12
N ASN A 78 -3.87 -7.06 3.60
CA ASN A 78 -3.20 -7.12 4.89
C ASN A 78 -1.81 -7.73 4.68
N ARG A 79 -0.77 -7.01 5.09
CA ARG A 79 0.62 -7.43 4.97
C ARG A 79 1.24 -7.41 6.35
N GLN A 80 2.02 -8.43 6.68
CA GLN A 80 2.69 -8.53 7.97
C GLN A 80 4.14 -8.95 7.80
N THR A 81 5.02 -8.48 8.68
CA THR A 81 6.44 -8.86 8.66
C THR A 81 6.71 -10.24 9.25
N GLY A 82 5.77 -10.78 10.02
CA GLY A 82 5.91 -12.08 10.66
C GLY A 82 6.08 -13.19 9.62
N GLY A 83 7.17 -13.96 9.75
CA GLY A 83 7.51 -15.05 8.83
C GLY A 83 7.95 -14.61 7.43
N SER A 84 8.21 -13.31 7.22
CA SER A 84 8.70 -12.79 5.94
C SER A 84 10.19 -12.43 6.04
N PHE A 85 10.94 -12.70 4.97
CA PHE A 85 12.37 -12.45 4.89
C PHE A 85 12.69 -11.60 3.66
N VAL A 86 13.75 -10.79 3.73
CA VAL A 86 14.16 -9.89 2.64
C VAL A 86 15.67 -9.93 2.43
N LEU A 87 16.10 -9.62 1.21
CA LEU A 87 17.49 -9.28 0.92
C LEU A 87 17.77 -7.83 1.32
N PRO A 88 18.69 -7.54 2.26
CA PRO A 88 18.94 -6.18 2.75
C PRO A 88 19.29 -5.18 1.64
N ALA A 89 20.07 -5.61 0.65
CA ALA A 89 20.55 -4.74 -0.43
C ALA A 89 19.42 -4.21 -1.34
N THR A 90 18.31 -4.94 -1.46
CA THR A 90 17.22 -4.61 -2.39
C THR A 90 15.88 -4.40 -1.70
N GLY A 91 15.72 -4.89 -0.46
CA GLY A 91 14.42 -5.00 0.21
C GLY A 91 13.47 -5.99 -0.46
N GLN A 92 13.97 -6.86 -1.35
CA GLN A 92 13.17 -7.87 -2.03
C GLN A 92 12.81 -8.99 -1.05
N ILE A 93 11.53 -9.37 -1.02
CA ILE A 93 11.05 -10.53 -0.24
C ILE A 93 11.59 -11.81 -0.87
N VAL A 94 12.17 -12.68 -0.06
CA VAL A 94 12.80 -13.94 -0.45
C VAL A 94 12.48 -15.04 0.56
N ASP A 95 12.73 -16.29 0.18
CA ASP A 95 12.65 -17.42 1.12
C ASP A 95 13.72 -17.29 2.21
N GLU A 96 13.41 -17.79 3.41
CA GLU A 96 14.32 -17.81 4.57
C GLU A 96 15.68 -18.47 4.25
N SER A 97 15.68 -19.47 3.39
CA SER A 97 16.89 -20.20 2.99
C SER A 97 17.80 -19.42 2.03
N THR A 98 17.37 -18.26 1.54
CA THR A 98 18.16 -17.43 0.62
C THR A 98 19.37 -16.87 1.37
N ALA A 99 20.56 -17.01 0.78
CA ALA A 99 21.78 -16.46 1.36
C ALA A 99 21.62 -14.95 1.62
N MET A 100 22.04 -14.50 2.81
CA MET A 100 21.92 -13.10 3.27
C MET A 100 20.48 -12.61 3.52
N ALA A 101 19.48 -13.49 3.50
CA ALA A 101 18.13 -13.11 3.90
C ALA A 101 18.10 -12.71 5.39
N VAL A 102 17.36 -11.64 5.69
CA VAL A 102 17.09 -11.19 7.06
C VAL A 102 15.58 -11.13 7.27
N ALA A 103 15.13 -11.24 8.52
CA ALA A 103 13.72 -11.05 8.83
C ALA A 103 13.27 -9.64 8.39
N GLN A 104 12.12 -9.55 7.72
CA GLN A 104 11.59 -8.28 7.22
C GLN A 104 11.37 -7.27 8.36
N ARG A 105 11.01 -7.76 9.56
CA ARG A 105 10.93 -6.97 10.78
C ARG A 105 12.24 -6.23 11.06
N ASP A 106 13.35 -6.96 11.05
CA ASP A 106 14.66 -6.42 11.38
C ASP A 106 15.14 -5.44 10.31
N TYR A 107 14.84 -5.73 9.04
CA TYR A 107 15.07 -4.80 7.93
C TYR A 107 14.35 -3.46 8.13
N PHE A 108 13.06 -3.47 8.50
CA PHE A 108 12.32 -2.23 8.76
C PHE A 108 12.83 -1.47 9.98
N GLN A 109 13.25 -2.18 11.04
CA GLN A 109 13.81 -1.56 12.23
C GLN A 109 15.20 -0.95 12.00
N ALA A 110 15.90 -1.40 10.95
CA ALA A 110 17.20 -0.88 10.55
C ALA A 110 17.11 0.37 9.65
N ILE A 111 15.91 0.75 9.17
CA ILE A 111 15.74 1.95 8.34
C ILE A 111 16.10 3.18 9.16
N ASP A 112 17.09 3.93 8.69
CA ASP A 112 17.52 5.17 9.33
C ASP A 112 17.08 6.43 8.55
N LEU A 113 17.39 7.61 9.11
CA LEU A 113 17.06 8.88 8.46
C LEU A 113 17.83 9.09 7.15
N GLY A 114 19.01 8.49 7.01
CA GLY A 114 19.81 8.50 5.79
C GLY A 114 19.11 7.75 4.67
N ASP A 115 18.57 6.57 4.97
CA ASP A 115 17.78 5.76 4.02
C ASP A 115 16.55 6.55 3.53
N LEU A 116 15.82 7.19 4.45
CA LEU A 116 14.64 7.99 4.11
C LEU A 116 15.01 9.20 3.23
N LYS A 117 16.15 9.85 3.47
CA LYS A 117 16.67 10.91 2.60
C LYS A 117 17.06 10.39 1.23
N ALA A 118 17.72 9.23 1.16
CA ALA A 118 18.10 8.59 -0.09
C ALA A 118 16.88 8.24 -0.98
N LEU A 119 15.72 8.02 -0.35
CA LEU A 119 14.42 7.85 -1.03
C LEU A 119 13.78 9.18 -1.49
N GLY A 120 14.45 10.32 -1.30
CA GLY A 120 13.98 11.64 -1.72
C GLY A 120 13.12 12.36 -0.68
N LEU A 121 13.02 11.87 0.56
CA LEU A 121 12.33 12.58 1.63
C LEU A 121 13.18 13.77 2.09
N THR A 122 12.62 14.98 2.01
CA THR A 122 13.27 16.17 2.56
C THR A 122 13.07 16.19 4.07
N ILE A 123 14.05 15.67 4.81
CA ILE A 123 14.02 15.64 6.28
C ILE A 123 14.75 16.85 6.84
N ASN A 124 14.04 17.66 7.61
CA ASN A 124 14.55 18.81 8.36
C ASN A 124 13.94 18.83 9.78
N ASP A 125 14.24 19.88 10.55
CA ASP A 125 13.77 20.00 11.95
C ASP A 125 12.25 20.19 12.10
N GLN A 126 11.53 20.36 10.98
CA GLN A 126 10.07 20.43 10.94
C GLN A 126 9.43 19.09 10.57
N THR A 127 10.23 18.10 10.12
CA THR A 127 9.72 16.78 9.75
C THR A 127 9.24 16.04 10.99
N THR A 128 7.95 15.73 11.00
CA THR A 128 7.29 15.04 12.10
C THR A 128 7.51 13.52 12.00
N LEU A 129 7.43 12.84 13.15
CA LEU A 129 7.42 11.37 13.18
C LEU A 129 6.32 10.78 12.28
N ALA A 130 5.15 11.43 12.21
CA ALA A 130 4.04 10.98 11.37
C ALA A 130 4.41 11.00 9.88
N GLU A 131 5.11 12.03 9.41
CA GLU A 131 5.59 12.10 8.02
C GLU A 131 6.63 11.04 7.71
N LEU A 132 7.55 10.77 8.64
CA LEU A 132 8.53 9.68 8.50
C LEU A 132 7.81 8.33 8.39
N MET A 133 6.82 8.08 9.26
CA MET A 133 6.02 6.86 9.21
C MET A 133 5.24 6.74 7.89
N TYR A 134 4.62 7.82 7.42
CA TYR A 134 3.92 7.82 6.14
C TYR A 134 4.84 7.58 4.95
N ALA A 135 6.08 8.09 5.00
CA ALA A 135 7.07 7.80 3.97
C ALA A 135 7.45 6.31 3.95
N VAL A 136 7.72 5.70 5.11
CA VAL A 136 8.03 4.27 5.22
C VAL A 136 6.87 3.41 4.73
N LEU A 137 5.66 3.68 5.23
CA LEU A 137 4.45 2.92 4.85
C LEU A 137 4.15 3.07 3.37
N GLY A 138 4.31 4.28 2.83
CA GLY A 138 4.05 4.53 1.43
C GLY A 138 5.08 3.91 0.50
N MET A 139 6.34 3.82 0.93
CA MET A 139 7.34 3.02 0.25
C MET A 139 6.93 1.54 0.23
N GLU A 140 6.51 0.96 1.37
CA GLU A 140 6.16 -0.46 1.39
C GLU A 140 4.95 -0.76 0.51
N ILE A 141 3.93 0.10 0.52
CA ILE A 141 2.78 -0.03 -0.38
C ILE A 141 3.23 -0.02 -1.85
N ARG A 142 4.07 0.94 -2.26
CA ARG A 142 4.61 0.99 -3.63
C ARG A 142 5.47 -0.21 -3.99
N LYS A 143 6.29 -0.71 -3.05
CA LYS A 143 7.10 -1.91 -3.25
C LYS A 143 6.21 -3.15 -3.42
N SER A 144 5.17 -3.29 -2.60
CA SER A 144 4.18 -4.38 -2.75
C SER A 144 3.42 -4.31 -4.07
N ASP A 145 3.03 -3.12 -4.51
CA ASP A 145 2.41 -2.90 -5.81
C ASP A 145 3.34 -3.30 -6.96
N ALA A 146 4.61 -2.86 -6.92
CA ALA A 146 5.61 -3.24 -7.91
C ALA A 146 5.84 -4.77 -7.97
N ARG A 147 5.61 -5.48 -6.85
CA ARG A 147 5.65 -6.95 -6.76
C ARG A 147 4.34 -7.64 -7.18
N LYS A 148 3.29 -6.89 -7.57
CA LYS A 148 1.94 -7.39 -7.90
C LYS A 148 1.26 -8.14 -6.76
N GLU A 149 1.55 -7.73 -5.53
CA GLU A 149 0.97 -8.32 -4.33
C GLU A 149 -0.31 -7.60 -3.87
N ILE A 150 -0.58 -6.43 -4.46
CA ILE A 150 -1.76 -5.59 -4.25
C ILE A 150 -2.26 -5.06 -5.60
#